data_AF-H2C9N9-F1
#
_entry.id   AF-H2C9N9-F1
#
_cell.length_a   1.000
_cell.length_b   1.000
_cell.length_c   1.000
_cell.angle_alpha   90.00
_cell.angle_beta   90.00
_cell.angle_gamma   90.00
#
_symmetry.space_group_name_H-M   'P 1'
#
loop_
_entity.id
_entity.type
_entity.pdbx_description
1 polymer ?
#
loop_
_entity_poly.entity_id
_entity_poly.type
_entity_poly.pdbx_seq_one_letter_code
_entity_poly.pdbx_strand_id
1 'polypeptide(L)'
;MRSTLLVSLGIALLSLALVSINTHVSLNYSLGSKPLTFLVPNTASVEIEIYQNSTNVTVYVQLGHGGASEVVKLPYLSALSPGNWSVEGYREVYITVVKKVVNLTQELKCGNVTTQRVVNQTLEEVSGKVTVPVYVKVDVTKVSLVDHGKEVEVAGISLIGLGAVWWVVERGRREEG
;
A
#
# COMPACT_ATOMS: atom_id res chain seq x y z
N MET A 1 43.93 -16.42 6.64
CA MET A 1 43.53 -15.31 7.57
C MET A 1 42.48 -14.41 6.93
N ARG A 2 42.55 -14.18 5.62
CA ARG A 2 41.52 -13.45 4.86
C ARG A 2 40.25 -14.29 4.67
N SER A 3 40.38 -15.60 4.47
CA SER A 3 39.22 -16.49 4.32
C SER A 3 38.33 -16.56 5.57
N THR A 4 38.94 -16.66 6.76
CA THR A 4 38.22 -16.70 8.05
C THR A 4 37.43 -15.42 8.31
N LEU A 5 37.92 -14.26 7.84
CA LEU A 5 37.25 -12.98 7.97
C LEU A 5 36.05 -12.86 7.01
N LEU A 6 36.18 -13.36 5.78
CA LEU A 6 35.08 -13.40 4.82
C LEU A 6 33.94 -14.30 5.32
N VAL A 7 34.29 -15.47 5.85
CA VAL A 7 33.30 -16.41 6.40
C VAL A 7 32.61 -15.82 7.64
N SER A 8 33.36 -15.23 8.58
CA SER A 8 32.74 -14.65 9.78
C SER A 8 31.83 -13.46 9.46
N LEU A 9 32.23 -12.61 8.51
CA LEU A 9 31.40 -11.50 8.04
C LEU A 9 30.12 -12.01 7.35
N GLY A 10 30.24 -13.04 6.50
CA GLY A 10 29.10 -13.65 5.84
C GLY A 10 28.10 -14.28 6.83
N ILE A 11 28.59 -14.97 7.87
CA ILE A 11 27.74 -15.51 8.95
C ILE A 11 27.05 -14.39 9.74
N ALA A 12 27.76 -13.30 10.03
CA ALA A 12 27.18 -12.16 10.74
C ALA A 12 26.03 -11.54 9.94
N LEU A 13 26.24 -11.27 8.64
CA LEU A 13 25.20 -10.74 7.75
C LEU A 13 24.00 -11.68 7.64
N LEU A 14 24.25 -12.99 7.51
CA LEU A 14 23.19 -13.99 7.43
C LEU A 14 22.37 -14.02 8.73
N SER A 15 23.04 -13.92 9.88
CA SER A 15 22.39 -13.86 11.18
C SER A 15 21.52 -12.61 11.30
N LEU A 16 22.01 -11.45 10.84
CA LEU A 16 21.22 -10.21 10.83
C LEU A 16 20.00 -10.29 9.90
N ALA A 17 20.12 -10.96 8.75
CA ALA A 17 19.02 -11.12 7.80
C ALA A 17 17.91 -12.03 8.32
N LEU A 18 18.25 -13.05 9.11
CA LEU A 18 17.30 -14.05 9.62
C LEU A 18 16.63 -13.64 10.92
N VAL A 19 17.22 -12.70 11.68
CA VAL A 19 16.65 -12.28 12.96
C VAL A 19 15.45 -11.36 12.72
N SER A 20 14.28 -11.86 13.08
CA SER A 20 13.02 -11.11 13.15
C SER A 20 12.42 -11.21 14.56
N ILE A 21 11.84 -10.12 15.03
CA ILE A 21 11.13 -10.05 16.31
C ILE A 21 9.64 -10.16 16.01
N ASN A 22 8.97 -11.16 16.60
CA ASN A 22 7.52 -11.21 16.57
C ASN A 22 6.96 -10.05 17.40
N THR A 23 6.06 -9.30 16.81
CA THR A 23 5.37 -8.20 17.48
C THR A 23 3.88 -8.48 17.46
N HIS A 24 3.18 -8.05 18.50
CA HIS A 24 1.72 -8.11 18.55
C HIS A 24 1.21 -6.71 18.85
N VAL A 25 1.45 -5.79 17.91
CA VAL A 25 0.97 -4.41 18.02
C VAL A 25 -0.24 -4.27 17.10
N SER A 26 -1.39 -4.02 17.70
CA SER A 26 -2.66 -3.80 17.00
C SER A 26 -3.07 -2.34 17.11
N LEU A 27 -3.35 -1.70 15.99
CA LEU A 27 -3.84 -0.33 15.92
C LEU A 27 -5.26 -0.34 15.33
N ASN A 28 -6.20 0.24 16.06
CA ASN A 28 -7.60 0.31 15.65
C ASN A 28 -7.98 1.74 15.30
N TYR A 29 -8.57 1.92 14.12
CA TYR A 29 -9.04 3.20 13.61
C TYR A 29 -10.50 3.10 13.18
N SER A 30 -11.23 4.19 13.35
CA SER A 30 -12.54 4.38 12.75
C SER A 30 -12.40 5.27 11.52
N LEU A 31 -12.92 4.81 10.38
CA LEU A 31 -12.82 5.53 9.13
C LEU A 31 -13.76 6.74 9.14
N GLY A 32 -13.18 7.93 9.00
CA GLY A 32 -13.90 9.20 9.00
C GLY A 32 -14.17 9.73 7.60
N SER A 33 -14.35 11.05 7.50
CA SER A 33 -14.53 11.75 6.23
C SER A 33 -13.23 11.97 5.44
N LYS A 34 -12.07 11.80 6.10
CA LYS A 34 -10.74 11.91 5.51
C LYS A 34 -10.14 10.50 5.36
N PRO A 35 -9.35 10.25 4.31
CA PRO A 35 -8.66 8.98 4.14
C PRO A 35 -7.69 8.74 5.30
N LEU A 36 -7.66 7.50 5.81
CA LEU A 36 -6.64 7.03 6.72
C LEU A 36 -5.38 6.74 5.90
N THR A 37 -4.25 7.33 6.25
CA THR A 37 -2.97 7.11 5.56
C THR A 37 -1.92 6.64 6.55
N PHE A 38 -1.12 5.66 6.14
CA PHE A 38 -0.03 5.13 6.97
C PHE A 38 1.07 4.52 6.08
N LEU A 39 2.28 4.45 6.63
CA LEU A 39 3.44 3.88 5.98
C LEU A 39 3.74 2.50 6.58
N VAL A 40 3.88 1.50 5.72
CA VAL A 40 4.43 0.20 6.09
C VAL A 40 5.91 0.17 5.73
N PRO A 41 6.84 0.13 6.70
CA PRO A 41 8.28 0.07 6.40
C PRO A 41 8.66 -1.32 5.85
N ASN A 42 9.76 -1.45 5.08
CA ASN A 42 10.17 -2.76 4.54
C ASN A 42 10.62 -3.74 5.63
N THR A 43 10.95 -3.23 6.82
CA THR A 43 11.24 -4.04 7.99
C THR A 43 10.01 -4.70 8.62
N ALA A 44 8.78 -4.24 8.38
CA ALA A 44 7.60 -4.73 9.08
C ALA A 44 6.71 -5.62 8.21
N SER A 45 6.22 -6.71 8.81
CA SER A 45 5.11 -7.50 8.28
C SER A 45 3.82 -7.02 8.93
N VAL A 46 2.90 -6.53 8.11
CA VAL A 46 1.65 -5.90 8.57
C VAL A 46 0.46 -6.59 7.91
N GLU A 47 -0.58 -6.85 8.71
CA GLU A 47 -1.87 -7.34 8.25
C GLU A 47 -2.92 -6.26 8.49
N ILE A 48 -3.86 -6.10 7.55
CA ILE A 48 -5.00 -5.20 7.70
C ILE A 48 -6.29 -6.00 7.73
N GLU A 49 -7.15 -5.68 8.68
CA GLU A 49 -8.51 -6.17 8.80
C GLU A 49 -9.46 -4.97 8.75
N ILE A 50 -10.39 -4.96 7.79
CA ILE A 50 -11.38 -3.89 7.62
C ILE A 50 -12.77 -4.50 7.74
N TYR A 51 -13.56 -3.97 8.65
CA TYR A 51 -14.88 -4.52 8.96
C TYR A 51 -15.87 -3.42 9.32
N GLN A 52 -17.14 -3.79 9.35
CA GLN A 52 -18.24 -2.95 9.77
C GLN A 52 -19.07 -3.70 10.81
N ASN A 53 -19.75 -2.97 11.69
CA ASN A 53 -20.54 -3.59 12.76
C ASN A 53 -22.02 -3.83 12.37
N SER A 54 -22.45 -3.42 11.17
CA SER A 54 -23.84 -3.54 10.70
C SER A 54 -23.97 -4.61 9.62
N THR A 55 -24.97 -5.51 9.73
CA THR A 55 -25.07 -6.72 8.90
C THR A 55 -25.95 -6.58 7.65
N ASN A 56 -26.71 -5.49 7.51
CA ASN A 56 -27.72 -5.38 6.44
C ASN A 56 -27.31 -4.49 5.25
N VAL A 57 -26.07 -3.97 5.23
CA VAL A 57 -25.57 -3.10 4.16
C VAL A 57 -24.26 -3.68 3.65
N THR A 58 -24.07 -3.78 2.34
CA THR A 58 -22.73 -4.06 1.80
C THR A 58 -21.98 -2.75 1.68
N VAL A 59 -20.86 -2.60 2.40
CA VAL A 59 -19.98 -1.45 2.27
C VAL A 59 -18.74 -1.84 1.46
N TYR A 60 -18.30 -0.89 0.66
CA TYR A 60 -17.06 -0.97 -0.09
C TYR A 60 -16.10 0.09 0.44
N VAL A 61 -14.81 -0.21 0.39
CA VAL A 61 -13.74 0.74 0.71
C VAL A 61 -12.74 0.77 -0.42
N GLN A 62 -12.14 1.94 -0.64
CA GLN A 62 -11.08 2.12 -1.61
C GLN A 62 -9.73 2.02 -0.89
N LEU A 63 -8.90 1.08 -1.33
CA LEU A 63 -7.54 0.86 -0.87
C LEU A 63 -6.56 1.42 -1.89
N GLY A 64 -5.72 2.34 -1.47
CA GLY A 64 -4.65 2.92 -2.28
C GLY A 64 -3.29 2.37 -1.87
N HIS A 65 -2.49 1.94 -2.86
CA HIS A 65 -1.11 1.53 -2.67
C HIS A 65 -0.26 1.87 -3.90
N GLY A 66 0.88 2.54 -3.71
CA GLY A 66 1.82 2.81 -4.80
C GLY A 66 1.24 3.65 -5.97
N GLY A 67 0.20 4.45 -5.70
CA GLY A 67 -0.51 5.25 -6.72
C GLY A 67 -1.63 4.51 -7.46
N ALA A 68 -1.79 3.20 -7.25
CA ALA A 68 -2.96 2.45 -7.69
C ALA A 68 -4.03 2.45 -6.59
N SER A 69 -5.30 2.30 -6.98
CA SER A 69 -6.40 2.12 -6.03
C SER A 69 -7.35 1.01 -6.45
N GLU A 70 -7.77 0.21 -5.48
CA GLU A 70 -8.71 -0.90 -5.65
C GLU A 70 -9.92 -0.70 -4.73
N VAL A 71 -11.10 -1.09 -5.21
CA VAL A 71 -12.33 -1.08 -4.40
C VAL A 71 -12.58 -2.49 -3.88
N VAL A 72 -12.61 -2.65 -2.56
CA VAL A 72 -12.79 -3.95 -1.91
C VAL A 72 -14.09 -3.97 -1.12
N LYS A 73 -14.72 -5.15 -1.06
CA LYS A 73 -15.94 -5.41 -0.30
C LYS A 73 -15.58 -5.79 1.13
N LEU A 74 -16.34 -5.31 2.11
CA LEU A 74 -16.17 -5.68 3.53
C LEU A 74 -16.90 -6.99 3.89
N PRO A 75 -16.37 -7.79 4.85
CA PRO A 75 -15.08 -7.62 5.52
C PRO A 75 -13.89 -7.95 4.61
N TYR A 76 -12.76 -7.30 4.84
CA TYR A 76 -11.53 -7.47 4.05
C TYR A 76 -10.35 -7.76 4.97
N LEU A 77 -9.55 -8.77 4.63
CA LEU A 77 -8.34 -9.17 5.36
C LEU A 77 -7.21 -9.40 4.36
N SER A 78 -6.06 -8.77 4.56
CA SER A 78 -4.88 -8.99 3.70
C SER A 78 -3.58 -8.63 4.41
N ALA A 79 -2.51 -9.33 4.06
CA ALA A 79 -1.15 -8.84 4.31
C ALA A 79 -0.88 -7.60 3.44
N LEU A 80 -0.16 -6.62 4.00
CA LEU A 80 0.23 -5.39 3.33
C LEU A 80 1.68 -5.46 2.86
N SER A 81 1.92 -5.05 1.61
CA SER A 81 3.26 -4.80 1.10
C SER A 81 3.84 -3.49 1.68
N PRO A 82 5.17 -3.37 1.77
CA PRO A 82 5.81 -2.13 2.17
C PRO A 82 5.46 -0.95 1.25
N GLY A 83 5.32 0.23 1.85
CA GLY A 83 5.00 1.47 1.16
C GLY A 83 3.85 2.24 1.80
N ASN A 84 3.44 3.32 1.12
CA ASN A 84 2.33 4.15 1.57
C ASN A 84 1.00 3.50 1.22
N TRP A 85 0.13 3.42 2.23
CA TRP A 85 -1.23 2.93 2.11
C TRP A 85 -2.23 4.04 2.43
N SER A 86 -3.34 4.06 1.70
CA SER A 86 -4.49 4.89 2.02
C SER A 86 -5.76 4.06 2.04
N VAL A 87 -6.61 4.28 3.04
CA VAL A 87 -7.92 3.65 3.16
C VAL A 87 -8.95 4.76 3.16
N GLU A 88 -9.90 4.70 2.23
CA GLU A 88 -11.00 5.65 2.13
C GLU A 88 -12.33 4.91 1.99
N GLY A 89 -13.39 5.48 2.55
CA GLY A 89 -14.72 4.96 2.34
C GLY A 89 -15.16 5.19 0.90
N TYR A 90 -15.64 4.14 0.23
CA TYR A 90 -16.07 4.26 -1.16
C TYR A 90 -17.34 5.11 -1.25
N ARG A 91 -17.32 6.11 -2.14
CA ARG A 91 -18.48 6.95 -2.47
C ARG A 91 -18.84 6.71 -3.93
N GLU A 92 -20.09 6.34 -4.18
CA GLU A 92 -20.54 6.07 -5.53
C GLU A 92 -20.99 7.39 -6.17
N VAL A 93 -20.21 7.89 -7.13
CA VAL A 93 -20.53 9.13 -7.84
C VAL A 93 -21.33 8.78 -9.09
N TYR A 94 -22.60 9.19 -9.12
CA TYR A 94 -23.45 9.08 -10.30
C TYR A 94 -23.41 10.40 -11.07
N ILE A 95 -22.95 10.37 -12.31
CA ILE A 95 -22.99 11.54 -13.20
C ILE A 95 -24.24 11.45 -14.06
N THR A 96 -25.21 12.31 -13.81
CA THR A 96 -26.42 12.41 -14.62
C THR A 96 -26.33 13.63 -15.54
N VAL A 97 -26.37 13.42 -16.85
CA VAL A 97 -26.46 14.52 -17.83
C VAL A 97 -27.93 14.89 -18.01
N VAL A 98 -28.33 16.03 -17.45
CA VAL A 98 -29.68 16.57 -17.64
C VAL A 98 -29.68 17.64 -18.73
N LYS A 99 -30.76 17.68 -19.51
CA LYS A 99 -30.97 18.73 -20.50
C LYS A 99 -31.63 19.92 -19.82
N LYS A 100 -30.95 21.06 -19.76
CA LYS A 100 -31.49 22.31 -19.22
C LYS A 100 -31.78 23.28 -20.35
N VAL A 101 -32.99 23.84 -20.35
CA VAL A 101 -33.35 24.93 -21.25
C VAL A 101 -32.80 26.22 -20.64
N VAL A 102 -31.93 26.92 -21.36
CA VAL A 102 -31.41 28.23 -20.98
C VAL A 102 -31.82 29.28 -22.01
N ASN A 103 -32.18 30.46 -21.52
CA ASN A 103 -32.51 31.60 -22.37
C ASN A 103 -31.22 32.30 -22.77
N LEU A 104 -30.93 32.34 -24.07
CA LEU A 104 -29.82 33.07 -24.65
C LEU A 104 -30.37 34.27 -25.42
N THR A 105 -29.98 35.45 -24.99
CA THR A 105 -30.27 36.69 -25.72
C THR A 105 -29.25 36.81 -26.85
N GLN A 106 -29.71 36.76 -28.10
CA GLN A 106 -28.88 37.05 -29.26
C GLN A 106 -29.15 38.48 -29.73
N GLU A 107 -28.08 39.24 -29.86
CA GLU A 107 -28.09 40.56 -30.48
C GLU A 107 -28.15 40.40 -32.01
N LEU A 108 -29.27 40.77 -32.60
CA LEU A 108 -29.46 40.83 -34.05
C LEU A 108 -29.53 42.30 -34.47
N LYS A 109 -29.27 42.57 -35.76
CA LYS A 109 -29.29 43.93 -36.34
C LYS A 109 -30.64 44.67 -36.17
N CYS A 110 -31.70 43.96 -35.79
CA CYS A 110 -33.06 44.47 -35.66
C CYS A 110 -33.53 44.61 -34.19
N GLY A 111 -32.67 44.30 -33.21
CA GLY A 111 -33.00 44.28 -31.78
C GLY A 111 -32.71 42.93 -31.12
N ASN A 112 -32.84 42.88 -29.79
CA ASN A 112 -32.46 41.72 -28.98
C ASN A 112 -33.60 40.70 -28.94
N VAL A 113 -33.30 39.47 -29.35
CA VAL A 113 -34.25 38.35 -29.30
C VAL A 113 -33.75 37.29 -28.31
N THR A 114 -34.56 37.00 -27.30
CA THR A 114 -34.31 35.90 -26.37
C THR A 114 -34.77 34.59 -27.00
N THR A 115 -33.84 33.66 -27.18
CA THR A 115 -34.10 32.33 -27.72
C THR A 115 -33.86 31.26 -26.66
N GLN A 116 -34.68 30.21 -26.67
CA GLN A 116 -34.52 29.07 -25.77
C GLN A 116 -33.58 28.05 -26.42
N ARG A 117 -32.45 27.74 -25.75
CA ARG A 117 -31.52 26.71 -26.19
C ARG A 117 -31.43 25.61 -25.13
N VAL A 118 -31.56 24.37 -25.57
CA VAL A 118 -31.33 23.20 -24.71
C VAL A 118 -29.82 22.96 -24.62
N VAL A 119 -29.27 23.01 -23.42
CA VAL A 119 -27.85 22.77 -23.14
C VAL A 119 -27.75 21.58 -22.19
N ASN A 120 -26.77 20.71 -22.42
CA ASN A 120 -26.48 19.59 -21.52
C ASN A 120 -25.79 20.14 -20.27
N GLN A 121 -26.35 19.87 -19.10
CA GLN A 121 -25.74 20.15 -17.81
C GLN A 121 -25.40 18.83 -17.13
N THR A 122 -24.14 18.64 -16.76
CA THR A 122 -23.69 17.52 -15.93
C THR A 122 -24.06 17.82 -14.47
N LEU A 123 -24.93 16.99 -13.89
CA LEU A 123 -25.18 16.96 -12.45
C LEU A 123 -24.39 15.79 -11.88
N GLU A 124 -23.45 16.09 -10.99
CA GLU A 124 -22.78 15.07 -10.18
C GLU A 124 -23.62 14.84 -8.93
N GLU A 125 -24.28 13.68 -8.86
CA GLU A 125 -24.92 13.19 -7.65
C GLU A 125 -23.97 12.25 -6.95
N VAL A 126 -23.32 12.75 -5.90
CA VAL A 126 -22.51 11.91 -5.00
C VAL A 126 -23.47 11.15 -4.09
N SER A 127 -23.76 9.90 -4.43
CA SER A 127 -24.49 9.00 -3.55
C SER A 127 -23.53 8.45 -2.48
N GLY A 128 -24.04 8.33 -1.26
CA GLY A 128 -23.36 7.57 -0.21
C GLY A 128 -22.38 8.39 0.61
N LYS A 129 -22.89 9.08 1.64
CA LYS A 129 -22.14 9.09 2.90
C LYS A 129 -21.99 7.62 3.29
N VAL A 130 -20.80 7.21 3.69
CA VAL A 130 -20.59 5.97 4.44
C VAL A 130 -21.37 6.15 5.75
N THR A 131 -22.65 5.74 5.75
CA THR A 131 -23.59 5.98 6.85
C THR A 131 -23.31 5.08 8.05
N VAL A 132 -22.45 4.07 7.84
CA VAL A 132 -22.11 3.03 8.81
C VAL A 132 -20.65 3.20 9.20
N PRO A 133 -20.29 3.19 10.51
CA PRO A 133 -18.90 3.24 10.91
C PRO A 133 -18.15 2.03 10.37
N VAL A 134 -17.05 2.30 9.66
CA VAL A 134 -16.08 1.30 9.18
C VAL A 134 -14.89 1.32 10.11
N TYR A 135 -14.43 0.15 10.54
CA TYR A 135 -13.28 -0.02 11.41
C TYR A 135 -12.13 -0.62 10.63
N VAL A 136 -10.94 -0.09 10.86
CA VAL A 136 -9.69 -0.55 10.26
C VAL A 136 -8.77 -0.96 11.40
N LYS A 137 -8.42 -2.24 11.44
CA LYS A 137 -7.47 -2.81 12.37
C LYS A 137 -6.19 -3.17 11.61
N VAL A 138 -5.07 -2.64 12.09
CA VAL A 138 -3.74 -2.85 11.50
C VAL A 138 -2.88 -3.58 12.51
N ASP A 139 -2.46 -4.79 12.17
CA ASP A 139 -1.69 -5.67 13.04
C ASP A 139 -0.25 -5.80 12.52
N VAL A 140 0.72 -5.34 13.30
CA VAL A 140 2.14 -5.54 13.02
C VAL A 140 2.56 -6.87 13.63
N THR A 141 2.74 -7.89 12.80
CA THR A 141 2.97 -9.27 13.23
C THR A 141 4.45 -9.59 13.45
N LYS A 142 5.33 -9.00 12.64
CA LYS A 142 6.79 -9.21 12.73
C LYS A 142 7.55 -7.97 12.31
N VAL A 143 8.72 -7.76 12.90
CA VAL A 143 9.68 -6.73 12.52
C VAL A 143 11.06 -7.35 12.33
N SER A 144 11.64 -7.12 11.16
CA SER A 144 12.99 -7.51 10.79
C SER A 144 13.99 -6.42 11.23
N LEU A 145 15.20 -6.82 11.60
CA LEU A 145 16.25 -5.84 11.99
C LEU A 145 16.84 -5.09 10.79
N VAL A 146 16.65 -5.63 9.58
CA VAL A 146 17.27 -5.13 8.35
C VAL A 146 16.18 -4.89 7.31
N ASP A 147 16.23 -3.72 6.67
CA ASP A 147 15.24 -3.26 5.69
C ASP A 147 15.22 -4.11 4.41
N HIS A 148 16.39 -4.59 3.97
CA HIS A 148 16.56 -5.42 2.78
C HIS A 148 17.07 -6.82 3.15
N GLY A 149 16.34 -7.52 4.03
CA GLY A 149 16.74 -8.83 4.58
C GLY A 149 17.21 -9.83 3.51
N LYS A 150 16.48 -9.94 2.39
CA LYS A 150 16.85 -10.82 1.28
C LYS A 150 18.17 -10.46 0.60
N GLU A 151 18.44 -9.17 0.42
CA GLU A 151 19.70 -8.72 -0.20
C GLU A 151 20.89 -8.99 0.72
N VAL A 152 20.70 -8.75 2.02
CA VAL A 152 21.71 -9.02 3.04
C VAL A 152 21.94 -10.53 3.22
N GLU A 153 20.91 -11.34 3.10
CA GLU A 153 21.01 -12.80 3.06
C GLU A 153 21.87 -13.26 1.88
N VAL A 154 21.57 -12.77 0.67
CA VAL A 154 22.33 -13.09 -0.55
C VAL A 154 23.78 -12.64 -0.44
N ALA A 155 24.04 -11.45 0.09
CA ALA A 155 25.39 -10.94 0.34
C ALA A 155 26.13 -11.83 1.36
N GLY A 156 25.46 -12.25 2.43
CA GLY A 156 26.00 -13.16 3.44
C GLY A 156 26.40 -14.50 2.85
N ILE A 157 25.51 -15.15 2.10
CA ILE A 157 25.77 -16.43 1.41
C ILE A 157 26.95 -16.29 0.43
N SER A 158 26.99 -15.20 -0.34
CA SER A 158 28.06 -14.95 -1.31
C SER A 158 29.42 -14.82 -0.64
N LEU A 159 29.49 -14.13 0.51
CA LEU A 159 30.73 -13.98 1.29
C LEU A 159 31.20 -15.30 1.92
N ILE A 160 30.26 -16.12 2.41
CA ILE A 160 30.58 -17.47 2.90
C ILE A 160 31.16 -18.31 1.76
N GLY A 161 30.53 -18.29 0.58
CA GLY A 161 31.00 -19.02 -0.60
C GLY A 161 32.40 -18.59 -1.04
N LEU A 162 32.62 -17.28 -1.18
CA LEU A 162 33.94 -16.73 -1.53
C LEU A 162 35.01 -17.09 -0.49
N GLY A 163 34.66 -17.01 0.81
CA GLY A 163 35.54 -17.40 1.90
C GLY A 163 35.93 -18.88 1.84
N ALA A 164 34.98 -19.76 1.55
CA ALA A 164 35.24 -21.20 1.41
C ALA A 164 36.18 -21.51 0.23
N VAL A 165 35.95 -20.90 -0.94
CA VAL A 165 36.83 -21.05 -2.11
C VAL A 165 38.24 -20.57 -1.78
N TRP A 166 38.37 -19.40 -1.16
CA TRP A 166 39.66 -18.86 -0.75
C TRP A 166 40.39 -19.75 0.25
N TRP A 167 39.66 -20.40 1.16
CA TRP A 167 40.24 -21.33 2.11
C TRP A 167 40.83 -22.57 1.43
N VAL A 168 40.13 -23.13 0.42
CA VAL A 168 40.63 -24.27 -0.37
C VAL A 168 41.92 -23.87 -1.13
N VAL A 169 41.93 -22.68 -1.74
CA VAL A 169 43.13 -22.17 -2.44
C VAL A 169 44.29 -21.91 -1.47
N GLU A 170 44.04 -21.28 -0.32
CA GLU A 170 45.06 -21.07 0.73
C GLU A 170 45.64 -22.41 1.22
N ARG A 171 44.82 -23.46 1.29
CA ARG A 171 45.24 -24.80 1.73
C ARG A 171 46.09 -25.51 0.67
N GLY A 172 45.64 -25.55 -0.59
CA GLY A 172 46.42 -26.15 -1.68
C GLY A 172 47.80 -25.51 -1.84
N ARG A 173 47.87 -24.17 -1.73
CA ARG A 173 49.14 -23.43 -1.82
C ARG A 173 50.08 -23.64 -0.62
N ARG A 174 49.59 -24.19 0.49
CA ARG A 174 50.41 -24.59 1.66
C ARG A 174 50.89 -26.03 1.57
N GLU A 175 50.26 -26.86 0.77
CA GLU A 175 50.67 -28.26 0.55
C GLU A 175 51.74 -28.38 -0.55
N GLU A 176 51.87 -27.37 -1.43
CA GLU A 176 52.86 -27.30 -2.52
C GLU A 176 54.20 -26.61 -2.16
N GLY A 177 54.37 -26.09 -0.94
CA GLY A 177 55.59 -25.39 -0.50
C GLY A 177 56.13 -25.91 0.81
#